data_AF-A0A9P0QHP4-F1
#
_entry.id   AF-A0A9P0QHP4-F1
#
_cell.length_a   1.000
_cell.length_b   1.000
_cell.length_c   1.000
_cell.angle_alpha   90.00
_cell.angle_beta   90.00
_cell.angle_gamma   90.00
#
_symmetry.space_group_name_H-M   'P 1'
#
loop_
_entity.id
_entity.type
_entity.pdbx_description
1 polymer ?
#
loop_
_entity_poly.entity_id
_entity_poly.type
_entity_poly.pdbx_seq_one_letter_code
_entity_poly.pdbx_strand_id
1 'polypeptide(L)'
;MMEIGKGISCAQFKFYNNFDSANLAKVEYIPQDDSAPARNSKSAIHDTCDAEFNVWTKPDCAGTPFENGNRTWFYFGLQAPKSCMCVCLNLVDLNKQAKMYSQGMAPVYRVLPGRPRWDRIQDKPVYSVSI
;
A
#
# COMPACT_ATOMS: atom_id res chain seq x y z
N MET A 1 6.27 -8.82 21.32
CA MET A 1 5.84 -9.90 20.41
C MET A 1 4.46 -9.49 19.89
N MET A 2 4.32 -9.11 18.62
CA MET A 2 3.01 -8.69 18.10
C MET A 2 2.08 -9.90 18.05
N GLU A 3 0.87 -9.76 18.58
CA GLU A 3 -0.15 -10.81 18.60
C GLU A 3 -0.45 -11.26 17.16
N ILE A 4 -0.28 -12.55 16.87
CA ILE A 4 -0.53 -13.14 15.56
C ILE A 4 -2.06 -13.34 15.42
N GLY A 5 -2.81 -12.26 15.25
CA GLY A 5 -4.29 -12.31 15.20
C GLY A 5 -4.91 -11.29 14.25
N LYS A 6 -5.74 -11.77 13.31
CA LYS A 6 -6.57 -11.03 12.34
C LYS A 6 -5.84 -10.01 11.44
N GLY A 7 -5.10 -10.54 10.46
CA GLY A 7 -4.70 -9.79 9.27
C GLY A 7 -5.51 -10.21 8.03
N ILE A 8 -5.41 -9.47 6.93
CA ILE A 8 -5.95 -9.86 5.62
C ILE A 8 -4.91 -10.75 4.91
N SER A 9 -5.29 -11.96 4.53
CA SER A 9 -4.44 -12.84 3.71
C SER A 9 -4.77 -12.65 2.23
N CYS A 10 -3.77 -12.42 1.38
CA CYS A 10 -3.95 -12.23 -0.06
C CYS A 10 -2.71 -12.72 -0.82
N ALA A 11 -2.86 -13.59 -1.82
CA ALA A 11 -1.76 -14.12 -2.64
C ALA A 11 -0.53 -14.64 -1.85
N GLN A 12 -0.75 -15.32 -0.72
CA GLN A 12 0.29 -15.80 0.23
C GLN A 12 0.98 -14.70 1.06
N PHE A 13 0.63 -13.42 0.87
CA PHE A 13 1.01 -12.32 1.75
C PHE A 13 0.02 -12.19 2.90
N LYS A 14 0.51 -11.59 4.00
CA LYS A 14 -0.31 -11.25 5.17
C LYS A 14 -0.22 -9.76 5.47
N PHE A 15 -1.37 -9.10 5.53
CA PHE A 15 -1.49 -7.69 5.85
C PHE A 15 -2.04 -7.52 7.26
N TYR A 16 -1.39 -6.73 8.10
CA TYR A 16 -1.81 -6.49 9.48
C TYR A 16 -2.48 -5.13 9.59
N ASN A 17 -3.67 -5.08 10.19
CA ASN A 17 -4.46 -3.85 10.33
C ASN A 17 -5.21 -3.78 11.66
N ASN A 18 -4.78 -4.56 12.66
CA ASN A 18 -5.39 -4.63 13.98
C ASN A 18 -4.38 -4.20 15.06
N PHE A 19 -4.05 -2.92 15.06
CA PHE A 19 -3.19 -2.28 16.05
C PHE A 19 -3.52 -0.78 16.12
N ASP A 20 -2.97 -0.08 17.11
CA ASP A 20 -3.25 1.34 17.29
C ASP A 20 -2.96 2.15 16.02
N SER A 21 -3.92 2.99 15.65
CA SER A 21 -3.89 3.85 14.46
C SER A 21 -3.81 3.10 13.12
N ALA A 22 -4.01 1.78 13.07
CA ALA A 22 -4.03 1.04 11.81
C ALA A 22 -5.20 1.49 10.92
N ASN A 23 -4.92 1.69 9.63
CA ASN A 23 -5.93 1.93 8.62
C ASN A 23 -5.65 1.17 7.32
N LEU A 24 -6.40 0.10 7.11
CA LEU A 24 -6.49 -0.71 5.89
C LEU A 24 -7.85 -1.42 5.88
N ALA A 25 -8.63 -1.21 4.82
CA ALA A 25 -9.98 -1.73 4.65
C ALA A 25 -10.02 -3.00 3.78
N LYS A 26 -9.30 -2.99 2.65
CA LYS A 26 -9.37 -4.05 1.64
C LYS A 26 -8.03 -4.19 0.92
N VAL A 27 -7.73 -5.40 0.46
CA VAL A 27 -6.57 -5.74 -0.36
C VAL A 27 -7.03 -6.64 -1.50
N GLU A 28 -6.59 -6.35 -2.72
CA GLU A 28 -6.77 -7.20 -3.89
C GLU A 28 -5.44 -7.39 -4.63
N TYR A 29 -5.13 -8.63 -4.99
CA TYR A 29 -3.96 -8.96 -5.80
C TYR A 29 -4.22 -8.59 -7.27
N ILE A 30 -3.24 -7.99 -7.92
CA ILE A 30 -3.26 -7.71 -9.35
C ILE A 30 -2.47 -8.82 -10.05
N PRO A 31 -3.13 -9.69 -10.85
CA PRO A 31 -2.43 -10.70 -11.62
C PRO A 31 -1.43 -10.08 -12.59
N GLN A 32 -0.19 -10.57 -12.56
CA GLN A 32 0.79 -10.25 -13.60
C GLN A 32 0.42 -11.05 -14.85
N ASP A 33 0.24 -10.35 -15.97
CA ASP A 33 -0.05 -10.99 -17.24
C ASP A 33 1.26 -11.28 -17.96
N ASP A 34 1.71 -12.53 -17.89
CA ASP A 34 2.94 -13.00 -18.56
C ASP A 34 2.85 -12.93 -20.10
N SER A 35 1.67 -12.64 -20.66
CA SER A 35 1.41 -12.67 -22.10
C SER A 35 1.33 -11.29 -22.79
N ALA A 36 1.43 -10.19 -22.04
CA ALA A 36 1.34 -8.86 -22.60
C ALA A 36 2.65 -8.43 -23.29
N PRO A 37 2.62 -8.01 -24.58
CA PRO A 37 3.80 -7.42 -25.21
C PRO A 37 4.22 -6.17 -24.45
N ALA A 38 5.54 -6.00 -24.26
CA ALA A 38 6.19 -4.92 -23.51
C ALA A 38 5.38 -3.62 -23.54
N ARG A 39 4.78 -3.26 -22.40
CA ARG A 39 3.97 -2.06 -22.26
C ARG A 39 4.86 -0.86 -22.54
N ASN A 40 4.57 -0.13 -23.62
CA ASN A 40 5.32 1.08 -24.00
C ASN A 40 5.39 2.08 -22.82
N SER A 41 6.53 2.08 -22.13
CA SER A 41 7.30 3.26 -21.71
C SER A 41 6.54 4.38 -21.00
N LYS A 42 5.84 4.09 -19.89
CA LYS A 42 5.56 5.08 -18.82
C LYS A 42 5.61 4.55 -17.38
N SER A 43 5.77 3.25 -17.14
CA SER A 43 5.80 2.69 -15.78
C SER A 43 6.87 1.61 -15.62
N ALA A 44 8.14 2.00 -15.70
CA ALA A 44 9.29 1.10 -15.47
C ALA A 44 9.24 0.36 -14.11
N ILE A 45 8.38 0.80 -13.18
CA ILE A 45 8.17 0.17 -11.87
C ILE A 45 7.44 -1.18 -12.02
N HIS A 46 6.43 -1.30 -12.90
CA HIS A 46 5.64 -2.54 -13.03
C HIS A 46 6.46 -3.71 -13.57
N ASP A 47 7.45 -3.46 -14.44
CA ASP A 47 8.29 -4.52 -15.01
C ASP A 47 9.29 -5.11 -13.99
N THR A 48 9.29 -4.63 -12.74
CA THR A 48 10.28 -5.00 -11.70
C THR A 48 9.66 -5.48 -10.39
N CYS A 49 8.34 -5.46 -10.24
CA CYS A 49 7.69 -5.90 -9.01
C CYS A 49 7.42 -7.41 -9.06
N ASP A 50 7.67 -8.12 -7.96
CA ASP A 50 7.34 -9.54 -7.79
C ASP A 50 5.87 -9.76 -7.43
N ALA A 51 5.21 -8.73 -6.88
CA ALA A 51 3.79 -8.77 -6.56
C ALA A 51 3.20 -7.35 -6.58
N GLU A 52 1.94 -7.25 -6.96
CA GLU A 52 1.22 -5.99 -7.03
C GLU A 52 -0.16 -6.11 -6.39
N PHE A 53 -0.55 -5.10 -5.60
CA PHE A 53 -1.82 -5.07 -4.90
C PHE A 53 -2.51 -3.73 -5.02
N ASN A 54 -3.83 -3.76 -5.20
CA ASN A 54 -4.69 -2.64 -4.86
C ASN A 54 -5.04 -2.69 -3.37
N VAL A 55 -4.91 -1.56 -2.68
CA VAL A 55 -5.25 -1.42 -1.27
C VAL A 55 -6.16 -0.22 -1.03
N TRP A 56 -7.13 -0.38 -0.13
CA TRP A 56 -8.08 0.67 0.23
C TRP A 56 -7.99 1.00 1.72
N THR A 57 -8.16 2.27 2.06
CA THR A 57 -8.28 2.75 3.45
C THR A 57 -9.74 2.87 3.86
N LYS A 58 -9.99 2.88 5.17
CA LYS A 58 -11.29 3.27 5.73
C LYS A 58 -11.44 4.79 5.70
N PRO A 59 -12.67 5.32 5.60
CA PRO A 59 -12.93 6.74 5.81
C PRO A 59 -12.50 7.19 7.22
N ASP A 60 -12.27 8.50 7.39
CA ASP A 60 -12.03 9.09 8.70
C ASP A 60 -13.21 8.80 9.63
N CYS A 61 -12.92 8.43 10.87
CA CYS A 61 -13.92 8.10 11.90
C CYS A 61 -14.90 6.98 11.49
N ALA A 62 -14.47 6.05 10.62
CA ALA A 62 -15.28 4.95 10.12
C ALA A 62 -16.06 4.19 11.21
N GLY A 63 -17.35 3.97 10.99
CA GLY A 63 -18.26 3.28 11.91
C GLY A 63 -18.75 4.13 13.09
N THR A 64 -18.48 5.43 13.10
CA THR A 64 -18.94 6.36 14.15
C THR A 64 -19.87 7.43 13.58
N PRO A 65 -20.61 8.19 14.42
CA PRO A 65 -21.43 9.32 13.96
C PRO A 65 -20.62 10.47 13.31
N PHE A 66 -19.29 10.47 13.45
CA PHE A 66 -18.40 11.48 12.90
C PHE A 66 -17.71 11.02 11.61
N GLU A 67 -18.13 9.87 11.07
CA GLU A 67 -17.60 9.36 9.80
C GLU A 67 -17.74 10.40 8.69
N ASN A 68 -16.67 10.60 7.92
CA ASN A 68 -16.68 11.48 6.76
C ASN A 68 -15.95 10.84 5.57
N GLY A 69 -16.17 11.36 4.36
CA GLY A 69 -15.65 10.76 3.13
C GLY A 69 -14.13 10.84 2.93
N ASN A 70 -13.36 11.44 3.83
CA ASN A 70 -11.92 11.56 3.68
C ASN A 70 -11.21 10.22 3.87
N ARG A 71 -10.27 9.94 2.98
CA ARG A 71 -9.39 8.78 2.89
C ARG A 71 -7.96 9.28 2.63
N THR A 72 -7.23 9.64 3.68
CA THR A 72 -5.84 10.11 3.55
C THR A 72 -4.87 9.30 4.40
N TRP A 73 -5.24 8.96 5.63
CA TRP A 73 -4.39 8.20 6.53
C TRP A 73 -4.36 6.71 6.15
N PHE A 74 -3.16 6.14 6.03
CA PHE A 74 -2.95 4.71 5.88
C PHE A 74 -1.84 4.26 6.84
N TYR A 75 -2.06 3.12 7.50
CA TYR A 75 -1.04 2.47 8.32
C TYR A 75 -1.38 1.00 8.46
N PHE A 76 -0.51 0.13 7.95
CA PHE A 76 -0.69 -1.31 8.00
C PHE A 76 0.68 -2.01 8.02
N GLY A 77 0.70 -3.25 8.48
CA GLY A 77 1.84 -4.14 8.33
C GLY A 77 1.69 -5.00 7.07
N LEU A 78 2.82 -5.41 6.50
CA LEU A 78 2.90 -6.35 5.39
C LEU A 78 3.96 -7.40 5.70
N GLN A 79 3.61 -8.67 5.57
CA GLN A 79 4.53 -9.80 5.59
C GLN A 79 4.49 -10.49 4.22
N ALA A 80 5.65 -10.53 3.57
CA ALA A 80 5.88 -11.26 2.34
C ALA A 80 6.15 -12.75 2.61
N PRO A 81 5.82 -13.64 1.66
CA PRO A 81 6.12 -15.07 1.79
C PRO A 81 7.62 -15.37 1.67
N LYS A 82 8.39 -14.47 1.06
CA LYS A 82 9.85 -14.61 0.84
C LYS A 82 10.57 -13.27 1.05
N SER A 83 11.85 -13.35 1.36
CA SER A 83 12.75 -12.19 1.43
C SER A 83 13.06 -11.63 0.05
N CYS A 84 13.50 -10.37 0.01
CA CYS A 84 13.99 -9.69 -1.21
C CYS A 84 12.94 -9.52 -2.33
N MET A 85 11.65 -9.56 -2.00
CA MET A 85 10.58 -9.27 -2.95
C MET A 85 10.35 -7.76 -3.11
N CYS A 86 10.21 -7.30 -4.34
CA CYS A 86 9.71 -5.97 -4.68
C CYS A 86 8.17 -6.02 -4.74
N VAL A 87 7.49 -5.21 -3.92
CA VAL A 87 6.03 -5.20 -3.85
C VAL A 87 5.51 -3.82 -4.24
N CYS A 88 4.63 -3.77 -5.24
CA CYS A 88 3.90 -2.57 -5.61
C CYS A 88 2.57 -2.49 -4.86
N LEU A 89 2.28 -1.33 -4.28
CA LEU A 89 1.05 -1.05 -3.53
C LEU A 89 0.36 0.16 -4.15
N ASN A 90 -0.79 -0.09 -4.79
CA ASN A 90 -1.64 0.95 -5.35
C ASN A 90 -2.68 1.37 -4.31
N LEU A 91 -2.56 2.58 -3.78
CA LEU A 91 -3.54 3.13 -2.85
C LEU A 91 -4.74 3.67 -3.65
N VAL A 92 -5.83 2.91 -3.65
CA VAL A 92 -7.04 3.20 -4.43
C VAL A 92 -7.98 4.12 -3.64
N ASP A 93 -8.63 5.05 -4.34
CA ASP A 93 -9.61 6.02 -3.80
C ASP A 93 -9.08 6.91 -2.67
N LEU A 94 -7.77 7.17 -2.64
CA LEU A 94 -7.19 8.16 -1.73
C LEU A 94 -7.69 9.57 -2.11
N ASN A 95 -7.84 10.48 -1.13
CA ASN A 95 -8.07 11.89 -1.43
C ASN A 95 -7.00 12.40 -2.40
N LYS A 96 -7.32 13.43 -3.19
CA LYS A 96 -6.40 14.04 -4.15
C LYS A 96 -5.22 14.72 -3.43
N GLN A 97 -4.15 13.96 -3.20
CA GLN A 97 -2.91 14.40 -2.55
C GLN A 97 -1.77 14.70 -3.55
N ALA A 98 -2.09 14.82 -4.85
CA ALA A 98 -1.11 14.98 -5.92
C ALA A 98 -0.13 16.14 -5.70
N LYS A 99 -0.61 17.29 -5.19
CA LYS A 99 0.24 18.45 -4.87
C LYS A 99 1.27 18.13 -3.78
N MET A 100 0.87 17.39 -2.75
CA MET A 100 1.78 17.06 -1.64
C MET A 100 2.85 16.07 -2.11
N TYR A 101 2.48 15.05 -2.89
CA TYR A 101 3.45 14.11 -3.47
C TYR A 101 4.37 14.75 -4.51
N SER A 102 3.87 15.69 -5.33
CA SER A 102 4.73 16.40 -6.29
C SER A 102 5.74 17.35 -5.61
N GLN A 103 5.49 17.75 -4.36
CA GLN A 103 6.39 18.55 -3.53
C GLN A 103 7.36 17.71 -2.69
N GLY A 104 7.53 16.42 -3.00
CA GLY A 104 8.54 15.56 -2.38
C GLY A 104 8.08 14.83 -1.12
N MET A 105 6.77 14.84 -0.82
CA MET A 105 6.23 13.92 0.18
C MET A 105 6.35 12.49 -0.33
N ALA A 106 6.72 11.57 0.56
CA ALA A 106 6.83 10.15 0.26
C ALA A 106 6.31 9.34 1.45
N PRO A 107 5.66 8.18 1.21
CA PRO A 107 5.27 7.27 2.27
C PRO A 107 6.47 6.86 3.12
N VAL A 108 6.20 6.52 4.37
CA VAL A 108 7.21 6.04 5.31
C VAL A 108 7.00 4.56 5.61
N TYR A 109 8.10 3.86 5.88
CA TYR A 109 8.10 2.44 6.20
C TYR A 109 9.14 2.14 7.28
N ARG A 110 8.98 0.98 7.92
CA ARG A 110 9.99 0.34 8.78
C ARG A 110 9.93 -1.16 8.60
N VAL A 111 10.99 -1.88 8.92
CA VAL A 111 11.06 -3.35 8.77
C VAL A 111 11.34 -3.97 10.13
N LEU A 112 10.50 -4.91 10.57
CA LEU A 112 10.70 -5.61 11.84
C LEU A 112 11.05 -7.08 11.59
N PRO A 113 11.93 -7.70 12.41
CA PRO A 113 12.67 -7.11 13.54
C PRO A 113 13.96 -6.33 13.18
N GLY A 114 14.37 -6.23 11.91
CA GLY A 114 15.73 -5.78 11.55
C GLY A 114 16.00 -4.26 11.45
N ARG A 115 15.02 -3.44 11.10
CA ARG A 115 15.15 -1.99 10.88
C ARG A 115 13.94 -1.24 11.49
N PRO A 116 13.91 -1.06 12.82
CA PRO A 116 12.73 -0.53 13.52
C PRO A 116 12.51 0.98 13.31
N ARG A 117 13.50 1.70 12.75
CA ARG A 117 13.41 3.11 12.41
C ARG A 117 12.52 3.31 11.19
N TRP A 118 11.71 4.36 11.24
CA TRP A 118 10.93 4.84 10.10
C TRP A 118 11.83 5.58 9.11
N ASP A 119 11.74 5.21 7.84
CA ASP A 119 12.44 5.83 6.71
C ASP A 119 11.44 6.14 5.59
N ARG A 120 11.81 7.02 4.66
CA ARG A 120 11.01 7.33 3.48
C ARG A 120 11.27 6.33 2.35
N ILE A 121 10.22 5.92 1.65
CA ILE A 121 10.35 5.26 0.35
C ILE A 121 11.07 6.23 -0.60
N GLN A 122 12.12 5.75 -1.26
CA GLN A 122 12.95 6.59 -2.13
C GLN A 122 12.34 6.75 -3.52
N ASP A 123 11.58 5.75 -3.97
CA ASP A 123 10.87 5.79 -5.23
C ASP A 123 9.77 6.86 -5.21
N LYS A 124 9.70 7.64 -6.29
CA LYS A 124 8.67 8.67 -6.42
C LYS A 124 7.30 8.01 -6.58
N PRO A 125 6.29 8.39 -5.77
CA PRO A 125 4.94 7.89 -5.94
C PRO A 125 4.41 8.21 -7.34
N VAL A 126 3.83 7.22 -8.01
CA VAL A 126 3.10 7.39 -9.26
C VAL A 126 1.61 7.41 -8.94
N TYR A 127 0.86 8.29 -9.59
CA TYR A 127 -0.58 8.37 -9.43
C TYR A 127 -1.27 8.52 -10.79
N SER A 128 -2.41 7.87 -10.92
CA SER A 128 -3.34 8.07 -12.02
C SER A 128 -4.61 8.72 -11.48
N VAL A 129 -5.25 9.53 -12.31
CA VAL A 129 -6.59 10.06 -12.03
C VAL A 129 -7.48 9.52 -13.14
N SER A 130 -8.34 8.57 -12.81
CA SER A 130 -9.41 8.17 -13.72
C SER A 130 -10.44 9.30 -13.75
N ILE A 131 -10.70 9.83 -14.94
CA ILE A 131 -11.72 10.86 -15.20
C ILE A 131 -13.09 10.19 -15.32
#